data_AF-A0A140E5D8-F1
#
_entry.id   AF-A0A140E5D8-F1
#
_cell.length_a   1.000
_cell.length_b   1.000
_cell.length_c   1.000
_cell.angle_alpha   90.00
_cell.angle_beta   90.00
_cell.angle_gamma   90.00
#
_symmetry.space_group_name_H-M   'P 1'
#
loop_
_entity.id
_entity.type
_entity.pdbx_description
1 polymer ?
#
loop_
_entity_poly.entity_id
_entity_poly.type
_entity_poly.pdbx_seq_one_letter_code
_entity_poly.pdbx_strand_id
1 'polypeptide(L)'
;MKQFNNTPIKSFVFVLALSAVSLSLQARDSLEALRTDLNTETTERKNIDNTLSNQISAEVFARSNSDSAIHSRINGILLQLPPDHYIGEYYAGGKVFYVDDSGQHGLIASLAD
;
A
#
# COMPACT_ATOMS: atom_id res chain seq x y z
N MET A 1 -46.22 -1.31 -74.43
CA MET A 1 -45.68 -1.73 -73.11
C MET A 1 -45.91 -0.59 -72.12
N LYS A 2 -46.62 -0.82 -71.00
CA LYS A 2 -46.83 0.22 -69.97
C LYS A 2 -45.52 0.37 -69.16
N GLN A 3 -44.96 1.57 -69.10
CA GLN A 3 -43.84 1.85 -68.19
C GLN A 3 -44.37 1.86 -66.75
N PHE A 4 -43.75 1.07 -65.86
CA PHE A 4 -44.04 1.09 -64.44
C PHE A 4 -43.41 2.32 -63.78
N ASN A 5 -44.17 3.02 -62.93
CA ASN A 5 -43.68 4.19 -62.20
C ASN A 5 -42.87 3.75 -60.97
N ASN A 6 -41.55 3.79 -61.07
CA ASN A 6 -40.63 3.31 -60.03
C ASN A 6 -40.22 4.40 -59.01
N THR A 7 -40.79 5.60 -59.11
CA THR A 7 -40.52 6.74 -58.22
C THR A 7 -40.67 6.43 -56.72
N PRO A 8 -41.75 5.76 -56.24
CA PRO A 8 -41.90 5.47 -54.81
C PRO A 8 -40.82 4.51 -54.28
N ILE A 9 -40.38 3.54 -55.10
CA ILE A 9 -39.31 2.61 -54.75
C ILE A 9 -37.98 3.35 -54.62
N LYS A 10 -37.68 4.27 -55.55
CA LYS A 10 -36.46 5.09 -55.49
C LYS A 10 -36.45 5.99 -54.24
N SER A 11 -37.57 6.62 -53.90
CA SER A 11 -37.70 7.42 -52.68
C SER A 11 -37.50 6.57 -51.42
N PHE A 12 -38.08 5.36 -51.36
CA PHE A 12 -37.90 4.47 -50.22
C PHE A 12 -36.42 4.06 -50.03
N VAL A 13 -35.75 3.64 -51.11
CA VAL A 13 -34.32 3.28 -51.07
C VAL A 13 -33.46 4.46 -50.61
N PHE A 14 -33.78 5.68 -51.06
CA PHE A 14 -33.06 6.88 -50.64
C PHE A 14 -33.22 7.16 -49.15
N VAL A 15 -34.45 7.11 -48.63
CA VAL A 15 -34.71 7.31 -47.19
C VAL A 15 -34.04 6.23 -46.36
N LEU A 16 -34.08 4.97 -46.81
CA LEU A 16 -33.42 3.86 -46.14
C LEU A 16 -31.89 4.09 -46.08
N ALA A 17 -31.26 4.44 -47.20
CA ALA A 17 -29.83 4.73 -47.26
C ALA A 17 -29.45 5.91 -46.35
N LEU A 18 -30.24 6.98 -46.35
CA LEU A 18 -29.99 8.15 -45.50
C LEU A 18 -30.11 7.80 -44.01
N SER A 19 -31.12 7.02 -43.63
CA SER A 19 -31.31 6.58 -42.24
C SER A 19 -30.19 5.66 -41.75
N ALA A 20 -29.69 4.76 -42.62
CA ALA A 20 -28.54 3.90 -42.31
C ALA A 20 -27.27 4.72 -42.08
N VAL A 21 -27.04 5.76 -42.90
CA VAL A 21 -25.92 6.70 -42.71
C VAL A 21 -26.05 7.43 -41.37
N SER A 22 -27.21 7.99 -41.05
CA SER A 22 -27.43 8.68 -39.77
C SER A 22 -27.20 7.78 -38.55
N LEU A 23 -27.67 6.54 -38.59
CA LEU A 23 -27.48 5.58 -37.50
C LEU A 23 -25.99 5.22 -37.32
N SER A 24 -25.26 5.06 -38.44
CA SER A 24 -23.82 4.77 -38.40
C SER A 24 -23.01 5.93 -37.82
N LEU A 25 -23.40 7.18 -38.10
CA LEU A 25 -22.78 8.38 -37.49
C LEU A 25 -23.03 8.42 -35.98
N GLN A 26 -24.26 8.20 -35.53
CA GLN A 26 -24.60 8.19 -34.11
C GLN A 26 -23.82 7.10 -33.33
N ALA A 27 -23.67 5.92 -33.91
CA ALA A 27 -22.89 4.84 -33.32
C ALA A 27 -21.40 5.19 -33.23
N ARG A 28 -20.85 5.86 -34.25
CA ARG A 28 -19.47 6.34 -34.26
C ARG A 28 -19.22 7.40 -33.18
N ASP A 29 -20.11 8.38 -33.06
CA ASP A 29 -19.97 9.46 -32.06
C ASP A 29 -20.04 8.90 -30.63
N SER A 30 -20.94 7.93 -30.40
CA SER A 30 -21.05 7.24 -29.11
C SER A 30 -19.78 6.44 -28.78
N LEU A 31 -19.18 5.78 -29.78
CA LEU A 31 -17.93 5.04 -29.62
C LEU A 31 -16.75 5.96 -29.31
N GLU A 32 -16.69 7.13 -29.95
CA GLU A 32 -15.63 8.11 -29.69
C GLU A 32 -15.76 8.74 -28.29
N ALA A 33 -17.00 9.00 -27.84
CA ALA A 33 -17.26 9.43 -26.47
C ALA A 33 -16.77 8.40 -25.45
N LEU A 34 -17.16 7.13 -25.60
CA LEU A 34 -16.71 6.03 -24.74
C LEU A 34 -15.19 5.88 -24.74
N ARG A 35 -14.55 6.02 -25.90
CA ARG A 35 -13.09 5.98 -26.01
C ARG A 35 -12.44 7.11 -25.23
N THR A 36 -12.99 8.31 -25.31
CA THR A 36 -12.50 9.49 -24.59
C THR A 36 -12.64 9.29 -23.08
N ASP A 37 -13.81 8.85 -22.62
CA ASP A 37 -14.06 8.58 -21.20
C ASP A 37 -13.11 7.51 -20.64
N LEU A 38 -12.90 6.42 -21.37
CA LEU A 38 -11.97 5.36 -20.98
C LEU A 38 -10.52 5.84 -20.90
N ASN A 39 -10.08 6.68 -21.85
CA ASN A 39 -8.73 7.24 -21.82
C ASN A 39 -8.54 8.20 -20.63
N THR A 40 -9.55 8.98 -20.31
CA THR A 40 -9.57 9.86 -19.13
C THR A 40 -9.47 9.04 -17.85
N GLU A 41 -10.37 8.07 -17.64
CA GLU A 41 -10.36 7.19 -16.46
C GLU A 41 -9.02 6.45 -16.31
N THR A 42 -8.46 5.95 -17.42
CA THR A 42 -7.15 5.28 -17.40
C THR A 42 -6.05 6.22 -16.93
N THR A 43 -6.07 7.48 -17.39
CA THR A 43 -5.09 8.48 -17.00
C THR A 43 -5.23 8.85 -15.53
N GLU A 44 -6.45 9.07 -15.06
CA GLU A 44 -6.75 9.41 -13.67
C GLU A 44 -6.34 8.30 -12.71
N ARG A 45 -6.71 7.04 -13.01
CA ARG A 45 -6.29 5.88 -12.20
C ARG A 45 -4.78 5.74 -12.14
N LYS A 46 -4.09 5.85 -13.27
CA LYS A 46 -2.62 5.75 -13.31
C LYS A 46 -1.97 6.84 -12.44
N ASN A 47 -2.52 8.05 -12.44
CA ASN A 47 -2.01 9.13 -11.60
C ASN A 47 -2.25 8.85 -10.11
N ILE A 48 -3.46 8.40 -9.75
CA ILE A 48 -3.79 8.02 -8.37
C ILE A 48 -2.88 6.87 -7.88
N ASP A 49 -2.70 5.83 -8.70
CA ASP A 49 -1.86 4.68 -8.36
C ASP A 49 -0.40 5.11 -8.10
N ASN A 50 0.14 6.01 -8.94
CA ASN A 50 1.46 6.57 -8.72
C ASN A 50 1.54 7.39 -7.43
N THR A 51 0.54 8.22 -7.14
CA THR A 51 0.48 9.00 -5.90
C THR A 51 0.44 8.10 -4.67
N LEU A 52 -0.43 7.08 -4.68
CA LEU A 52 -0.56 6.13 -3.59
C LEU A 52 0.72 5.33 -3.38
N SER A 53 1.35 4.84 -4.46
CA SER A 53 2.61 4.12 -4.41
C SER A 53 3.74 4.96 -3.78
N ASN A 54 3.82 6.24 -4.14
CA ASN A 54 4.79 7.17 -3.55
C ASN A 54 4.51 7.41 -2.06
N GLN A 55 3.25 7.61 -1.67
CA GLN A 55 2.85 7.79 -0.27
C GLN A 55 3.18 6.56 0.59
N ILE A 56 2.86 5.36 0.10
CA ILE A 56 3.17 4.09 0.78
C ILE A 56 4.68 3.93 0.94
N SER A 57 5.45 4.19 -0.11
CA SER A 57 6.91 4.07 -0.07
C SER A 57 7.54 5.04 0.95
N ALA A 58 7.03 6.28 1.02
CA ALA A 58 7.47 7.25 2.00
C ALA A 58 7.14 6.83 3.44
N GLU A 59 5.94 6.29 3.69
CA GLU A 59 5.54 5.80 4.99
C GLU A 59 6.36 4.58 5.44
N VAL A 60 6.61 3.63 4.52
CA VAL A 60 7.46 2.46 4.79
C VAL A 60 8.86 2.91 5.20
N PHE A 61 9.44 3.89 4.50
CA PHE A 61 10.74 4.44 4.86
C PHE A 61 10.73 5.13 6.23
N ALA A 62 9.72 5.96 6.51
CA ALA A 62 9.58 6.65 7.78
C ALA A 62 9.44 5.66 8.96
N ARG A 63 8.62 4.62 8.80
CA ARG A 63 8.46 3.56 9.80
C ARG A 63 9.73 2.74 10.00
N SER A 64 10.39 2.32 8.93
CA SER A 64 11.66 1.58 9.02
C SER A 64 12.72 2.38 9.80
N ASN A 65 12.79 3.69 9.61
CA ASN A 65 13.70 4.55 10.35
C ASN A 65 13.29 4.68 11.83
N SER A 66 12.00 4.83 12.10
CA SER A 66 11.47 4.88 13.46
C SER A 66 11.76 3.58 14.21
N ASP A 67 11.49 2.43 13.58
CA ASP A 67 11.73 1.10 14.14
C ASP A 67 13.22 0.87 14.42
N SER A 68 14.10 1.33 13.52
CA SER A 68 15.55 1.27 13.73
C SER A 68 16.00 2.14 14.91
N ALA A 69 15.44 3.34 15.04
CA ALA A 69 15.73 4.24 16.15
C ALA A 69 15.23 3.68 17.49
N ILE A 70 14.03 3.08 17.51
CA ILE A 70 13.48 2.42 18.70
C ILE A 70 14.34 1.22 19.08
N HIS A 71 14.72 0.35 18.14
CA HIS A 71 15.62 -0.77 18.42
C HIS A 71 16.97 -0.31 18.99
N SER A 72 17.56 0.74 18.43
CA SER A 72 18.80 1.31 18.95
C SER A 72 18.66 1.79 20.40
N ARG A 73 17.56 2.49 20.70
CA ARG A 73 17.26 2.94 22.07
C ARG A 73 17.06 1.78 23.04
N ILE A 74 16.32 0.75 22.64
CA ILE A 74 16.10 -0.46 23.45
C ILE A 74 17.44 -1.13 23.74
N ASN A 75 18.28 -1.34 22.72
CA ASN A 75 19.59 -1.94 22.91
C ASN A 75 20.48 -1.09 23.84
N GLY A 76 20.43 0.24 23.71
CA GLY A 76 21.13 1.15 24.60
C GLY A 76 20.68 1.02 26.06
N ILE A 77 19.38 0.86 26.31
CA ILE A 77 18.83 0.62 27.66
C ILE A 77 19.32 -0.72 28.19
N LEU A 78 19.22 -1.80 27.41
CA LEU A 78 19.65 -3.14 27.83
C LEU A 78 21.14 -3.22 28.20
N LEU A 79 22.00 -2.43 27.55
CA LEU A 79 23.42 -2.33 27.90
C LEU A 79 23.69 -1.57 29.21
N GLN A 80 22.73 -0.77 29.68
CA GLN A 80 22.83 -0.01 30.92
C GLN A 80 22.17 -0.72 32.11
N LEU A 81 21.35 -1.75 31.87
CA LEU A 81 20.80 -2.56 32.94
C LEU A 81 21.94 -3.37 33.58
N PRO A 82 22.07 -3.36 34.91
CA PRO A 82 22.94 -4.30 35.59
C PRO A 82 22.52 -5.73 35.24
N PRO A 83 23.45 -6.69 35.19
CA PRO A 83 23.10 -8.10 35.00
C PRO A 83 22.18 -8.55 36.14
N ASP A 84 21.10 -9.25 35.79
CA ASP A 84 20.24 -9.89 36.79
C ASP A 84 21.03 -10.96 37.52
N HIS A 85 21.13 -10.82 38.85
CA HIS A 85 21.75 -11.82 39.71
C HIS A 85 20.72 -12.82 40.22
N TYR A 86 21.16 -14.04 40.49
CA TYR A 86 20.31 -15.07 41.10
C TYR A 86 20.95 -15.69 42.34
N ILE A 87 20.11 -16.12 43.28
CA ILE A 87 20.57 -16.75 44.52
C ILE A 87 21.37 -18.01 44.17
N GLY A 88 22.57 -18.11 44.75
CA GLY A 88 23.50 -19.21 44.52
C GLY A 88 24.54 -18.95 43.42
N GLU A 89 24.43 -17.87 42.65
CA GLU A 89 25.45 -17.42 41.71
C GLU A 89 26.76 -17.05 42.45
N TYR A 90 27.90 -17.25 41.78
CA TYR A 90 29.19 -16.69 42.21
C TYR A 90 29.40 -15.34 41.54
N TYR A 91 29.39 -14.26 42.33
CA TYR A 91 29.56 -12.90 41.84
C TYR A 91 30.46 -12.09 42.77
N ALA A 92 31.30 -11.21 42.20
CA ALA A 92 32.25 -10.35 42.93
C ALA A 92 33.13 -11.08 43.98
N GLY A 93 33.45 -12.37 43.75
CA GLY A 93 34.32 -13.16 44.65
C GLY A 93 33.60 -13.84 45.82
N GLY A 94 32.26 -13.78 45.87
CA GLY A 94 31.46 -14.47 46.88
C GLY A 94 30.24 -15.17 46.29
N LYS A 95 29.43 -15.80 47.14
CA LYS A 95 28.17 -16.45 46.75
C LYS A 95 26.99 -15.54 47.07
N VAL A 96 26.05 -15.40 46.15
CA VAL A 96 24.83 -14.59 46.31
C VAL A 96 23.82 -15.34 47.20
N PHE A 97 23.35 -14.74 48.29
CA PHE A 97 22.39 -15.33 49.24
C PHE A 97 21.01 -14.70 49.22
N TYR A 98 20.93 -13.48 48.69
CA TYR A 98 19.69 -12.73 48.53
C TYR A 98 19.82 -11.87 47.28
N VAL A 99 18.72 -11.72 46.58
CA VAL A 99 18.55 -10.75 45.50
C VAL A 99 17.19 -10.10 45.73
N ASP A 100 17.11 -8.78 45.60
CA ASP A 100 15.83 -8.07 45.70
C ASP A 100 14.94 -8.29 44.46
N ASP A 101 13.73 -7.73 44.50
CA ASP A 101 12.75 -7.87 43.41
C ASP A 101 13.23 -7.28 42.07
N SER A 102 14.30 -6.47 42.09
CA SER A 102 14.86 -5.85 40.90
C SER A 102 15.93 -6.70 40.22
N GLY A 103 16.45 -7.74 40.88
CA GLY A 103 17.56 -8.55 40.35
C GLY A 103 18.95 -7.90 40.52
N GLN A 104 19.01 -6.62 40.92
CA GLN A 104 20.21 -5.78 40.80
C GLN A 104 21.00 -5.64 42.10
N HIS A 105 20.37 -5.81 43.25
CA HIS A 105 21.03 -5.72 44.55
C HIS A 105 20.85 -7.00 45.36
N GLY A 106 21.90 -7.40 46.05
CA GLY A 106 21.93 -8.64 46.79
C GLY A 106 22.93 -8.66 47.92
N LEU A 107 22.78 -9.64 48.80
CA LEU A 107 23.79 -9.94 49.82
C LEU A 107 24.73 -11.01 49.27
N ILE A 108 26.02 -10.71 49.29
CA ILE A 108 27.08 -11.60 48.84
C ILE A 108 27.89 -11.98 50.08
N ALA A 109 28.02 -13.27 50.36
CA ALA A 109 28.96 -13.72 51.38
C ALA A 109 30.30 -14.03 50.72
N SER A 110 31.36 -13.44 51.26
CA SER A 110 32.74 -13.77 50.91
C SER A 110 32.99 -15.27 51.14
N LEU A 111 33.77 -15.87 50.25
CA LEU A 111 34.31 -17.23 50.43
C LEU A 111 35.64 -17.23 51.21
N ALA A 112 36.20 -16.04 51.45
CA ALA A 112 37.37 -15.85 52.29
C ALA A 112 36.93 -15.46 53.71
N ASP A 113 37.59 -16.10 54.69
CA ASP A 113 37.44 -15.88 56.14
C ASP A 113 38.08 -14.57 56.62
#